data_AF-A0AAU7IAP9-F1
#
_entry.id   AF-A0AAU7IAP9-F1
#
_cell.length_a   1.000
_cell.length_b   1.000
_cell.length_c   1.000
_cell.angle_alpha   90.00
_cell.angle_beta   90.00
_cell.angle_gamma   90.00
#
_symmetry.space_group_name_H-M   'P 1'
#
loop_
_entity.id
_entity.type
_entity.pdbx_description
1 polymer ?
#
loop_
_entity_poly.entity_id
_entity_poly.type
_entity_poly.pdbx_seq_one_letter_code
_entity_poly.pdbx_strand_id
1 'polypeptide(L)'
;MSVREEIQDGREAGNLRSGITYTEVLGWIDMGHARGDDVRKLLSDMHQGEHSGKDYYDVKYTQSMGRGGLTIGKFIRWRIRKGRSLFERYSIALSMMMALAHRFEGLQSNFPFYLYTDSGFSGEDLVSDLLGFYRVVSYSNPFPLLQPVSKEEALRRWDYYGPIGSFKNTSFQPILFPEPMKSALALPVKGVLPSFMRTVIPYSDFSSGNVKIVSRDGTVVNW
;
A
#
# COMPACT_ATOMS: atom_id res chain seq x y z
N MET A 1 3.75 -9.35 9.20
CA MET A 1 2.39 -9.47 9.75
C MET A 1 2.37 -8.75 11.08
N SER A 2 1.46 -7.78 11.22
CA SER A 2 1.33 -6.99 12.43
C SER A 2 0.92 -7.84 13.62
N VAL A 3 1.31 -7.40 14.82
CA VAL A 3 0.99 -8.06 16.08
C VAL A 3 0.19 -7.14 17.00
N ARG A 4 -0.47 -7.72 18.00
CA ARG A 4 -1.36 -7.00 18.92
C ARG A 4 -0.64 -5.86 19.66
N GLU A 5 0.62 -6.07 20.01
CA GLU A 5 1.46 -5.13 20.75
C GLU A 5 1.78 -3.86 19.95
N GLU A 6 1.69 -3.96 18.62
CA GLU A 6 1.93 -2.85 17.70
C GLU A 6 0.72 -1.92 17.57
N ILE A 7 -0.44 -2.28 18.14
CA ILE A 7 -1.66 -1.45 18.12
C ILE A 7 -1.42 -0.14 18.88
N GLN A 8 -1.59 0.96 18.17
CA GLN A 8 -1.44 2.32 18.69
C GLN A 8 -2.81 3.01 18.83
N ASP A 9 -2.83 4.11 19.59
CA ASP A 9 -4.01 4.93 19.72
C ASP A 9 -4.27 5.73 18.44
N GLY A 10 -5.49 5.64 17.92
CA GLY A 10 -5.87 6.32 16.68
C GLY A 10 -5.79 7.85 16.74
N ARG A 11 -5.84 8.46 17.94
CA ARG A 11 -5.66 9.91 18.11
C ARG A 11 -4.27 10.37 17.68
N GLU A 12 -3.28 9.49 17.70
CA GLU A 12 -1.91 9.77 17.31
C GLU A 12 -1.61 9.41 15.85
N ALA A 13 -2.56 8.79 15.13
CA ALA A 13 -2.33 8.13 13.86
C ALA A 13 -1.67 9.02 12.79
N GLY A 14 -1.99 10.32 12.75
CA GLY A 14 -1.35 11.27 11.83
C GLY A 14 0.18 11.37 11.96
N ASN A 15 0.72 11.07 13.14
CA ASN A 15 2.13 11.27 13.50
C ASN A 15 2.92 9.96 13.65
N LEU A 16 2.25 8.80 13.64
CA LEU A 16 2.90 7.52 13.84
C LEU A 16 3.82 7.17 12.66
N ARG A 17 4.99 6.61 13.00
CA ARG A 17 5.99 6.16 12.01
C ARG A 17 5.99 4.64 11.78
N SER A 18 5.31 3.90 12.65
CA SER A 18 5.19 2.44 12.68
C SER A 18 4.02 2.04 13.57
N GLY A 19 3.70 0.76 13.61
CA GLY A 19 2.56 0.21 14.35
C GLY A 19 1.31 0.14 13.50
N ILE A 20 0.22 -0.30 14.11
CA ILE A 20 -1.07 -0.46 13.44
C ILE A 20 -2.15 0.35 14.16
N THR A 21 -3.04 0.97 13.39
CA THR A 21 -4.21 1.69 13.92
C THR A 21 -5.48 1.22 13.24
N TYR A 22 -6.62 1.40 13.90
CA TYR A 22 -7.92 1.11 13.31
C TYR A 22 -8.67 2.41 13.01
N THR A 23 -9.35 2.44 11.87
CA THR A 23 -10.18 3.56 11.40
C THR A 23 -11.53 3.04 10.95
N GLU A 24 -12.60 3.79 11.20
CA GLU A 24 -13.95 3.38 10.78
C GLU A 24 -14.14 3.42 9.25
N VAL A 25 -13.29 4.16 8.53
CA VAL A 25 -13.40 4.31 7.06
C VAL A 25 -12.54 3.32 6.28
N LEU A 26 -11.32 3.01 6.75
CA LEU A 26 -10.39 2.13 6.03
C LEU A 26 -10.09 0.82 6.76
N GLY A 27 -10.58 0.64 7.98
CA GLY A 27 -10.25 -0.51 8.81
C GLY A 27 -8.85 -0.41 9.40
N TRP A 28 -8.15 -1.53 9.45
CA TRP A 28 -6.77 -1.61 9.94
C TRP A 28 -5.80 -0.94 8.96
N ILE A 29 -4.86 -0.17 9.52
CA ILE A 29 -3.83 0.58 8.80
C ILE A 29 -2.47 0.31 9.43
N ASP A 30 -1.58 -0.37 8.70
CA ASP A 30 -0.14 -0.36 8.97
C ASP A 30 0.44 1.04 8.71
N MET A 31 0.99 1.66 9.76
CA MET A 31 1.53 3.01 9.72
C MET A 31 2.91 3.11 9.07
N GLY A 32 3.65 2.00 8.98
CA GLY A 32 4.89 1.92 8.22
C GLY A 32 4.64 2.07 6.72
N HIS A 33 3.68 1.29 6.20
CA HIS A 33 3.22 1.36 4.81
C HIS A 33 2.54 2.70 4.50
N ALA A 34 1.64 3.15 5.38
CA ALA A 34 0.89 4.39 5.19
C ALA A 34 1.75 5.66 5.23
N ARG A 35 3.06 5.59 5.42
CA ARG A 35 3.95 6.76 5.26
C ARG A 35 4.09 7.19 3.81
N GLY A 36 4.13 6.24 2.87
CA GLY A 36 4.40 6.51 1.45
C GLY A 36 5.86 6.92 1.16
N ASP A 37 6.83 6.39 1.92
CA ASP A 37 8.25 6.68 1.70
C ASP A 37 8.76 6.15 0.35
N ASP A 38 8.27 4.98 -0.05
CA ASP A 38 8.47 4.37 -1.36
C ASP A 38 7.92 5.25 -2.51
N VAL A 39 6.74 5.83 -2.33
CA VAL A 39 6.11 6.76 -3.28
C VAL A 39 6.90 8.06 -3.37
N ARG A 40 7.33 8.64 -2.24
CA ARG A 40 8.22 9.82 -2.22
C ARG A 40 9.51 9.55 -2.98
N LYS A 41 10.12 8.39 -2.74
CA LYS A 41 11.33 7.98 -3.45
C LYS A 41 11.06 7.87 -4.96
N LEU A 42 10.00 7.19 -5.36
CA LEU A 42 9.65 7.04 -6.78
C LEU A 42 9.44 8.38 -7.47
N LEU A 43 8.72 9.30 -6.85
CA LEU A 43 8.48 10.64 -7.40
C LEU A 43 9.75 11.49 -7.45
N SER A 44 10.65 11.33 -6.48
CA SER A 44 11.99 11.94 -6.53
C SER A 44 12.83 11.39 -7.69
N ASP A 45 12.81 10.06 -7.91
CA ASP A 45 13.49 9.42 -9.04
C ASP A 45 12.93 9.93 -10.38
N MET A 46 11.60 10.08 -10.49
CA MET A 46 10.98 10.68 -11.67
C MET A 46 11.36 12.15 -11.83
N HIS A 47 11.42 12.93 -10.74
CA HIS A 47 11.84 14.33 -10.79
C HIS A 47 13.29 14.46 -11.29
N GLN A 48 14.22 13.64 -10.80
CA GLN A 48 15.58 13.59 -11.30
C GLN A 48 15.64 13.17 -12.77
N GLY A 49 14.81 12.19 -13.15
CA GLY A 49 14.67 11.73 -14.54
C GLY A 49 14.27 12.85 -15.51
N GLU A 50 13.27 13.66 -15.14
CA GLU A 50 12.84 14.83 -15.93
C GLU A 50 13.96 15.87 -16.12
N HIS A 51 14.90 15.97 -15.18
CA HIS A 51 16.05 16.89 -15.22
C HIS A 51 17.33 16.27 -15.76
N SER A 52 17.31 14.99 -16.18
CA SER A 52 18.52 14.26 -16.59
C SER A 52 19.11 14.68 -17.94
N GLY A 53 18.40 15.50 -18.72
CA GLY A 53 18.77 15.87 -20.09
C GLY A 53 18.48 14.79 -21.15
N LYS A 54 18.04 13.58 -20.75
CA LYS A 54 17.72 12.48 -21.66
C LYS A 54 16.27 12.56 -22.14
N ASP A 55 16.00 12.04 -23.34
CA ASP A 55 14.63 11.92 -23.89
C ASP A 55 13.77 10.92 -23.11
N TYR A 56 14.42 9.95 -22.46
CA TYR A 56 13.79 8.92 -21.63
C TYR A 56 14.63 8.67 -20.38
N TYR A 57 13.96 8.27 -19.31
CA TYR A 57 14.59 7.84 -18.07
C TYR A 57 13.89 6.60 -17.50
N ASP A 58 14.64 5.77 -16.78
CA ASP A 58 14.11 4.56 -16.16
C ASP A 58 13.90 4.81 -14.66
N VAL A 59 12.74 4.43 -14.15
CA VAL A 59 12.42 4.44 -12.72
C VAL A 59 12.12 3.05 -12.21
N LYS A 60 12.48 2.81 -10.95
CA LYS A 60 12.27 1.54 -10.27
C LYS A 60 11.33 1.74 -9.09
N TYR A 61 10.24 0.99 -9.05
CA TYR A 61 9.39 0.87 -7.87
C TYR A 61 9.65 -0.46 -7.19
N THR A 62 9.94 -0.43 -5.89
CA THR A 62 10.28 -1.60 -5.08
C THR A 62 9.38 -1.64 -3.86
N GLN A 63 8.77 -2.80 -3.62
CA GLN A 63 8.15 -3.14 -2.34
C GLN A 63 8.94 -4.28 -1.71
N SER A 64 9.22 -4.12 -0.42
CA SER A 64 9.99 -5.04 0.39
C SER A 64 9.06 -5.92 1.21
N MET A 65 9.28 -7.24 1.20
CA MET A 65 8.64 -8.15 2.15
C MET A 65 9.73 -8.86 2.97
N GLY A 66 9.65 -8.78 4.30
CA GLY A 66 10.60 -9.45 5.19
C GLY A 66 10.30 -9.22 6.67
N ARG A 67 10.66 -10.20 7.50
CA ARG A 67 10.75 -10.09 8.97
C ARG A 67 12.01 -10.86 9.40
N GLY A 68 12.83 -10.30 10.27
CA GLY A 68 14.01 -10.98 10.84
C GLY A 68 15.27 -10.96 9.97
N GLY A 69 15.77 -9.76 9.62
CA GLY A 69 17.08 -9.58 8.98
C GLY A 69 17.12 -9.83 7.46
N LEU A 70 16.32 -10.77 6.95
CA LEU A 70 16.23 -11.03 5.51
C LEU A 70 15.02 -10.31 4.88
N THR A 71 15.26 -9.45 3.90
CA THR A 71 14.20 -8.75 3.17
C THR A 71 14.27 -9.08 1.68
N ILE A 72 13.21 -9.72 1.15
CA ILE A 72 13.06 -9.97 -0.28
C ILE A 72 12.23 -8.83 -0.86
N GLY A 73 12.87 -7.96 -1.64
CA GLY A 73 12.22 -6.89 -2.39
C GLY A 73 11.82 -7.33 -3.79
N LYS A 74 10.55 -7.15 -4.15
CA LYS A 74 10.13 -7.22 -5.55
C LYS A 74 10.17 -5.83 -6.16
N PHE A 75 10.55 -5.76 -7.43
CA PHE A 75 10.57 -4.49 -8.14
C PHE A 75 10.08 -4.61 -9.57
N ILE A 76 9.58 -3.48 -10.07
CA ILE A 76 9.30 -3.24 -11.48
C ILE A 76 10.12 -2.06 -11.96
N ARG A 77 10.49 -2.07 -13.23
CA ARG A 77 11.20 -0.97 -13.87
C ARG A 77 10.44 -0.49 -15.08
N TRP A 78 10.12 0.79 -15.12
CA TRP A 78 9.43 1.43 -16.23
C TRP A 78 10.32 2.52 -16.82
N ARG A 79 10.24 2.69 -18.14
CA ARG A 79 10.88 3.76 -18.90
C ARG A 79 9.84 4.81 -19.20
N ILE A 80 10.15 6.06 -18.90
CA ILE A 80 9.26 7.19 -19.04
C ILE A 80 9.89 8.18 -20.00
N ARG A 81 9.12 8.65 -20.98
CA ARG A 81 9.51 9.74 -21.88
C ARG A 81 9.49 11.05 -21.10
N LYS A 82 10.56 11.83 -21.19
CA LYS A 82 10.65 13.17 -20.61
C LYS A 82 9.47 14.06 -21.04
N GLY A 83 9.13 15.02 -20.20
CA GLY A 83 8.06 15.98 -20.40
C GLY A 83 6.73 15.54 -19.78
N ARG A 84 6.74 14.62 -18.81
CA ARG A 84 5.51 14.22 -18.11
C ARG A 84 5.12 15.29 -17.10
N SER A 85 3.85 15.67 -17.11
CA SER A 85 3.31 16.56 -16.08
C SER A 85 3.41 15.93 -14.69
N LEU A 86 3.33 16.74 -13.62
CA LEU A 86 3.32 16.21 -12.26
C LEU A 86 2.13 15.25 -12.03
N PHE A 87 0.94 15.58 -12.53
CA PHE A 87 -0.25 14.74 -12.42
C PHE A 87 -0.13 13.42 -13.20
N GLU A 88 0.50 13.46 -14.38
CA GLU A 88 0.77 12.23 -15.14
C GLU A 88 1.80 11.37 -14.42
N ARG A 89 2.82 11.96 -13.79
CA ARG A 89 3.76 11.22 -12.93
C ARG A 89 3.08 10.58 -11.71
N TYR A 90 2.10 11.24 -11.09
CA TYR A 90 1.26 10.62 -10.06
C TYR A 90 0.46 9.43 -10.61
N SER A 91 -0.13 9.58 -11.80
CA SER A 91 -0.88 8.52 -12.47
C SER A 91 0.02 7.31 -12.79
N ILE A 92 1.25 7.56 -13.25
CA ILE A 92 2.26 6.52 -13.52
C ILE A 92 2.69 5.83 -12.22
N ALA A 93 2.97 6.61 -11.16
CA ALA A 93 3.35 6.07 -9.86
C ALA A 93 2.26 5.17 -9.27
N LEU A 94 0.99 5.60 -9.35
CA LEU A 94 -0.15 4.78 -8.93
C LEU A 94 -0.23 3.48 -9.73
N SER A 95 -0.11 3.53 -11.06
CA SER A 95 -0.12 2.31 -11.88
C SER A 95 1.08 1.40 -11.59
N MET A 96 2.25 1.94 -11.25
CA MET A 96 3.40 1.14 -10.83
C MET A 96 3.13 0.41 -9.51
N MET A 97 2.55 1.09 -8.52
CA MET A 97 2.16 0.49 -7.25
C MET A 97 1.13 -0.64 -7.45
N MET A 98 0.05 -0.36 -8.18
CA MET A 98 -0.99 -1.35 -8.47
C MET A 98 -0.47 -2.54 -9.29
N ALA A 99 0.42 -2.29 -10.26
CA ALA A 99 1.01 -3.36 -11.06
C ALA A 99 1.96 -4.26 -10.26
N LEU A 100 2.66 -3.73 -9.26
CA LEU A 100 3.48 -4.55 -8.37
C LEU A 100 2.60 -5.35 -7.40
N ALA A 101 1.55 -4.74 -6.85
CA ALA A 101 0.56 -5.40 -5.99
C ALA A 101 -0.11 -6.61 -6.66
N HIS A 102 -0.69 -6.44 -7.85
CA HIS A 102 -1.37 -7.53 -8.56
C HIS A 102 -0.44 -8.67 -9.00
N ARG A 103 0.89 -8.46 -9.04
CA ARG A 103 1.82 -9.56 -9.34
C ARG A 103 2.06 -10.51 -8.18
N PHE A 104 1.84 -10.06 -6.96
CA PHE A 104 1.80 -10.96 -5.82
C PHE A 104 0.60 -11.91 -5.89
N GLU A 105 -0.49 -11.55 -6.57
CA GLU A 105 -1.64 -12.44 -6.81
C GLU A 105 -1.32 -13.53 -7.85
N GLY A 106 -0.67 -13.17 -8.96
CA GLY A 106 -0.33 -14.11 -10.04
C GLY A 106 0.71 -15.19 -9.68
N LEU A 107 1.50 -14.98 -8.63
CA LEU A 107 2.43 -15.99 -8.11
C LEU A 107 1.74 -17.04 -7.21
N GLN A 108 0.58 -16.72 -6.63
CA GLN A 108 -0.20 -17.71 -5.87
C GLN A 108 -0.92 -18.72 -6.78
N SER A 109 -1.13 -18.39 -8.07
CA SER A 109 -1.73 -19.29 -9.06
C SER A 109 -0.77 -20.32 -9.69
N ASN A 110 0.55 -20.26 -9.43
CA ASN A 110 1.54 -21.21 -9.97
C ASN A 110 2.30 -21.94 -8.83
N PHE A 111 2.11 -23.26 -8.73
CA PHE A 111 2.67 -24.18 -7.71
C PHE A 111 4.06 -24.75 -8.13
N PRO A 112 4.98 -25.21 -7.23
CA PRO A 112 4.88 -25.47 -5.79
C PRO A 112 5.80 -24.59 -4.90
N PHE A 113 5.25 -23.63 -4.16
CA PHE A 113 5.97 -22.96 -3.06
C PHE A 113 5.17 -22.86 -1.75
N TYR A 114 4.19 -23.74 -1.54
CA TYR A 114 3.41 -23.79 -0.28
C TYR A 114 4.23 -24.20 0.96
N LEU A 115 5.53 -24.45 0.83
CA LEU A 115 6.38 -24.90 1.93
C LEU A 115 7.33 -23.83 2.51
N TYR A 116 7.44 -22.62 1.90
CA TYR A 116 8.45 -21.64 2.34
C TYR A 116 8.03 -20.17 2.46
N THR A 117 6.80 -19.76 2.12
CA THR A 117 6.38 -18.37 2.33
C THR A 117 4.91 -18.25 2.70
N ASP A 118 4.61 -18.14 4.00
CA ASP A 118 3.29 -17.79 4.54
C ASP A 118 2.95 -16.29 4.34
N SER A 119 3.49 -15.66 3.28
CA SER A 119 3.60 -14.19 3.13
C SER A 119 2.64 -13.60 2.08
N GLY A 120 1.40 -14.08 2.02
CA GLY A 120 0.35 -13.38 1.26
C GLY A 120 -0.10 -12.11 1.97
N PHE A 121 -0.51 -11.08 1.21
CA PHE A 121 -0.94 -9.77 1.74
C PHE A 121 -1.83 -9.89 2.98
N SER A 122 -1.39 -9.25 4.06
CA SER A 122 -2.22 -9.01 5.23
C SER A 122 -3.38 -8.09 4.85
N GLY A 123 -4.45 -8.08 5.66
CA GLY A 123 -5.70 -7.40 5.32
C GLY A 123 -5.57 -5.90 5.08
N GLU A 124 -4.57 -5.29 5.73
CA GLU A 124 -4.24 -3.87 5.77
C GLU A 124 -3.25 -3.43 4.68
N ASP A 125 -2.39 -4.31 4.17
CA ASP A 125 -1.19 -3.95 3.39
C ASP A 125 -1.50 -3.01 2.21
N LEU A 126 -2.36 -3.46 1.28
CA LEU A 126 -2.67 -2.71 0.05
C LEU A 126 -3.40 -1.39 0.33
N VAL A 127 -4.27 -1.38 1.34
CA VAL A 127 -5.04 -0.19 1.72
C VAL A 127 -4.13 0.82 2.39
N SER A 128 -3.16 0.37 3.20
CA SER A 128 -2.11 1.20 3.78
C SER A 128 -1.18 1.77 2.72
N ASP A 129 -0.73 0.97 1.75
CA ASP A 129 0.09 1.45 0.63
C ASP A 129 -0.64 2.55 -0.16
N LEU A 130 -1.93 2.33 -0.47
CA LEU A 130 -2.75 3.32 -1.16
C LEU A 130 -2.96 4.59 -0.31
N LEU A 131 -3.17 4.46 1.00
CA LEU A 131 -3.24 5.61 1.89
C LEU A 131 -1.92 6.39 1.90
N GLY A 132 -0.78 5.67 1.94
CA GLY A 132 0.56 6.24 1.82
C GLY A 132 0.74 7.03 0.53
N PHE A 133 0.29 6.48 -0.61
CA PHE A 133 0.28 7.20 -1.88
C PHE A 133 -0.49 8.53 -1.78
N TYR A 134 -1.72 8.51 -1.28
CA TYR A 134 -2.55 9.72 -1.20
C TYR A 134 -2.04 10.75 -0.18
N ARG A 135 -1.36 10.30 0.87
CA ARG A 135 -0.63 11.18 1.80
C ARG A 135 0.51 11.95 1.13
N VAL A 136 1.14 11.35 0.13
CA VAL A 136 2.22 11.99 -0.63
C VAL A 136 1.69 12.96 -1.67
N VAL A 137 0.65 12.58 -2.41
CA VAL A 137 0.23 13.32 -3.61
C VAL A 137 -0.89 14.33 -3.39
N SER A 138 -1.67 14.23 -2.31
CA SER A 138 -2.87 15.06 -2.14
C SER A 138 -3.11 15.58 -0.72
N TYR A 139 -2.99 14.73 0.31
CA TYR A 139 -3.56 15.04 1.63
C TYR A 139 -2.67 14.49 2.74
N SER A 140 -1.74 15.31 3.24
CA SER A 140 -0.66 14.88 4.13
C SER A 140 -1.13 14.19 5.42
N ASN A 141 -2.24 14.67 6.01
CA ASN A 141 -2.84 14.10 7.22
C ASN A 141 -4.34 13.80 7.05
N PRO A 142 -4.72 12.65 6.46
CA PRO A 142 -6.12 12.29 6.16
C PRO A 142 -6.89 11.75 7.35
N PHE A 143 -6.23 11.50 8.48
CA PHE A 143 -6.85 10.82 9.63
C PHE A 143 -8.11 11.48 10.18
N PRO A 144 -8.28 12.82 10.19
CA PRO A 144 -9.56 13.42 10.55
C PRO A 144 -10.75 12.95 9.68
N LEU A 145 -10.50 12.60 8.42
CA LEU A 145 -11.50 12.05 7.50
C LEU A 145 -11.71 10.54 7.67
N LEU A 146 -10.74 9.84 8.25
CA LEU A 146 -10.74 8.38 8.38
C LEU A 146 -11.42 7.88 9.65
N GLN A 147 -11.65 8.76 10.63
CA GLN A 147 -12.26 8.44 11.91
C GLN A 147 -11.47 7.34 12.66
N PRO A 148 -10.23 7.62 13.07
CA PRO A 148 -9.44 6.70 13.85
C PRO A 148 -10.07 6.50 15.23
N VAL A 149 -10.07 5.26 15.72
CA VAL A 149 -10.68 4.89 17.00
C VAL A 149 -9.64 4.87 18.13
N SER A 150 -10.10 4.83 19.39
CA SER A 150 -9.17 4.71 20.52
C SER A 150 -8.44 3.36 20.51
N LYS A 151 -7.31 3.29 21.22
CA LYS A 151 -6.57 2.03 21.37
C LYS A 151 -7.43 0.91 21.94
N GLU A 152 -8.28 1.23 22.91
CA GLU A 152 -9.19 0.27 23.54
C GLU A 152 -10.19 -0.29 22.53
N GLU A 153 -10.79 0.55 21.67
CA GLU A 153 -11.76 0.08 20.67
C GLU A 153 -11.09 -0.76 19.57
N ALA A 154 -9.86 -0.40 19.19
CA ALA A 154 -9.06 -1.20 18.27
C ALA A 154 -8.71 -2.58 18.88
N LEU A 155 -8.29 -2.60 20.15
CA LEU A 155 -8.01 -3.85 20.87
C LEU A 155 -9.25 -4.74 20.99
N ARG A 156 -10.44 -4.19 21.24
CA ARG A 156 -11.69 -4.97 21.25
C ARG A 156 -11.93 -5.69 19.91
N ARG A 157 -11.71 -5.01 18.79
CA ARG A 157 -11.82 -5.62 17.45
C ARG A 157 -10.77 -6.71 17.26
N TRP A 158 -9.53 -6.43 17.63
CA TRP A 158 -8.45 -7.41 17.53
C TRP A 158 -8.73 -8.67 18.36
N ASP A 159 -9.16 -8.51 19.61
CA ASP A 159 -9.39 -9.61 20.54
C ASP A 159 -10.61 -10.45 20.14
N TYR A 160 -11.59 -9.85 19.45
CA TYR A 160 -12.77 -10.53 18.97
C TYR A 160 -12.56 -11.23 17.61
N TYR A 161 -12.04 -10.53 16.61
CA TYR A 161 -11.88 -11.06 15.24
C TYR A 161 -10.56 -11.81 15.03
N GLY A 162 -9.57 -11.57 15.88
CA GLY A 162 -8.23 -12.12 15.74
C GLY A 162 -7.28 -11.23 14.93
N PRO A 163 -6.04 -11.71 14.69
CA PRO A 163 -4.99 -10.94 14.07
C PRO A 163 -5.29 -10.65 12.60
N ILE A 164 -5.07 -9.41 12.18
CA ILE A 164 -5.36 -8.94 10.81
C ILE A 164 -4.63 -9.75 9.72
N GLY A 165 -3.46 -10.32 10.05
CA GLY A 165 -2.71 -11.23 9.18
C GLY A 165 -3.47 -12.47 8.71
N SER A 166 -4.52 -12.86 9.44
CA SER A 166 -5.42 -13.98 9.09
C SER A 166 -6.43 -13.62 8.02
N PHE A 167 -6.63 -12.33 7.75
CA PHE A 167 -7.58 -11.82 6.76
C PHE A 167 -6.81 -11.40 5.51
N LYS A 168 -6.87 -12.18 4.44
CA LYS A 168 -6.19 -11.83 3.20
C LYS A 168 -6.98 -10.78 2.42
N ASN A 169 -6.29 -9.74 1.96
CA ASN A 169 -6.87 -8.70 1.11
C ASN A 169 -6.01 -8.46 -0.14
N THR A 170 -6.47 -8.98 -1.27
CA THR A 170 -5.83 -8.80 -2.59
C THR A 170 -6.40 -7.61 -3.35
N SER A 171 -7.14 -6.72 -2.67
CA SER A 171 -7.75 -5.55 -3.29
C SER A 171 -7.39 -4.29 -2.51
N PHE A 172 -7.46 -3.15 -3.17
CA PHE A 172 -7.37 -1.84 -2.53
C PHE A 172 -8.65 -1.44 -1.77
N GLN A 173 -9.66 -2.31 -1.70
CA GLN A 173 -10.86 -2.06 -0.91
C GLN A 173 -10.60 -2.41 0.56
N PRO A 174 -10.98 -1.54 1.51
CA PRO A 174 -10.79 -1.79 2.93
C PRO A 174 -11.64 -2.97 3.41
N ILE A 175 -11.15 -3.64 4.46
CA ILE A 175 -11.94 -4.59 5.25
C ILE A 175 -12.28 -3.90 6.56
N LEU A 176 -13.58 -3.73 6.82
CA LEU A 176 -14.09 -3.14 8.04
C LEU A 176 -14.48 -4.24 9.01
N PHE A 177 -14.26 -3.99 10.29
CA PHE A 177 -14.42 -4.90 11.42
C PHE A 177 -15.40 -4.22 12.38
N PRO A 178 -16.70 -4.52 12.25
CA PRO A 178 -17.73 -3.85 13.04
C PRO A 178 -17.48 -3.97 14.55
N GLU A 179 -17.87 -2.95 15.33
CA GLU A 179 -17.68 -2.96 16.79
C GLU A 179 -18.41 -4.17 17.43
N PRO A 180 -17.68 -5.13 18.03
CA PRO A 180 -18.26 -6.35 18.57
C PRO A 180 -19.33 -6.11 19.65
N MET A 181 -19.19 -5.03 20.42
CA MET A 181 -20.17 -4.67 21.47
C MET A 181 -21.50 -4.15 20.91
N LYS A 182 -21.52 -3.64 19.67
CA LYS A 182 -22.73 -3.14 19.01
C LYS A 182 -23.45 -4.23 18.22
N SER A 183 -22.70 -5.18 17.68
CA SER A 183 -23.26 -6.33 16.95
C SER A 183 -22.32 -7.53 17.06
N ALA A 184 -22.63 -8.40 18.02
CA ALA A 184 -21.81 -9.57 18.35
C ALA A 184 -21.86 -10.71 17.30
N LEU A 185 -22.56 -10.52 16.18
CA LEU A 185 -22.62 -11.45 15.05
C LEU A 185 -22.16 -10.82 13.74
N ALA A 186 -21.67 -9.57 13.79
CA ALA A 186 -21.24 -8.89 12.59
C ALA A 186 -19.93 -9.50 12.07
N LEU A 187 -19.94 -9.89 10.79
CA LEU A 187 -18.75 -10.38 10.11
C LEU A 187 -17.96 -9.20 9.54
N PRO A 188 -16.65 -9.36 9.29
CA PRO A 188 -15.88 -8.37 8.53
C PRO A 188 -16.48 -8.15 7.14
N VAL A 189 -16.56 -6.90 6.71
CA VAL A 189 -17.19 -6.51 5.43
C VAL A 189 -16.25 -5.66 4.58
N LYS A 190 -16.47 -5.64 3.26
CA LYS A 190 -15.77 -4.72 2.38
C LYS A 190 -16.32 -3.31 2.53
N GLY A 191 -15.42 -2.34 2.71
CA GLY A 191 -15.76 -0.93 2.72
C GLY A 191 -15.58 -0.27 1.34
N VAL A 192 -15.90 1.03 1.28
CA VAL A 192 -15.77 1.84 0.07
C VAL A 192 -14.64 2.84 0.25
N LEU A 193 -13.78 2.98 -0.77
CA LEU A 193 -12.70 3.97 -0.72
C LEU A 193 -13.27 5.41 -0.65
N PRO A 194 -12.76 6.25 0.27
CA PRO A 194 -13.18 7.64 0.37
C PRO A 194 -12.85 8.40 -0.93
N SER A 195 -13.57 9.48 -1.21
CA SER A 195 -13.43 10.24 -2.46
C SER A 195 -12.02 10.77 -2.69
N PHE A 196 -11.33 11.22 -1.64
CA PHE A 196 -9.96 11.72 -1.77
C PHE A 196 -8.98 10.66 -2.27
N MET A 197 -9.22 9.37 -1.96
CA MET A 197 -8.43 8.23 -2.42
C MET A 197 -8.83 7.72 -3.82
N ARG A 198 -9.61 8.52 -4.56
CA ARG A 198 -10.02 8.24 -5.95
C ARG A 198 -9.73 9.41 -6.89
N THR A 199 -8.91 10.36 -6.44
CA THR A 199 -8.63 11.60 -7.19
C THR A 199 -7.55 11.42 -8.26
N VAL A 200 -6.70 10.39 -8.15
CA VAL A 200 -5.70 10.06 -9.17
C VAL A 200 -6.19 8.85 -9.97
N ILE A 201 -6.22 9.00 -11.29
CA ILE A 201 -6.58 7.93 -12.22
C ILE A 201 -5.27 7.19 -12.59
N PRO A 202 -5.22 5.85 -12.48
CA PRO A 202 -4.06 5.09 -12.93
C PRO A 202 -3.75 5.36 -14.41
N TYR A 203 -2.48 5.56 -14.72
CA TYR A 203 -1.99 5.69 -16.10
C TYR A 203 -2.39 4.48 -16.96
N SER A 204 -2.93 4.76 -18.15
CA SER A 204 -3.48 3.75 -19.06
C SER A 204 -2.93 3.82 -20.50
N ASP A 205 -2.27 4.91 -20.89
CA ASP A 205 -1.78 5.10 -22.26
C ASP A 205 -0.41 4.45 -22.50
N PHE A 206 -0.37 3.12 -22.53
CA PHE A 206 0.85 2.38 -22.86
C PHE A 206 1.14 2.32 -24.37
N SER A 207 0.23 2.85 -25.20
CA SER A 207 0.31 2.79 -26.67
C SER A 207 1.12 3.92 -27.28
N SER A 208 1.10 5.11 -26.68
CA SER A 208 1.83 6.30 -27.18
C SER A 208 3.35 6.19 -27.13
N GLY A 209 3.89 5.18 -26.45
CA GLY A 209 5.32 5.04 -26.20
C GLY A 209 5.86 5.99 -25.13
N ASN A 210 5.00 6.79 -24.49
CA ASN A 210 5.37 7.68 -23.39
C ASN A 210 5.80 6.91 -22.14
N VAL A 211 5.22 5.74 -21.89
CA VAL A 211 5.60 4.83 -20.80
C VAL A 211 5.78 3.43 -21.37
N LYS A 212 6.92 2.81 -21.08
CA LYS A 212 7.24 1.43 -21.48
C LYS A 212 7.64 0.62 -20.27
N ILE A 213 7.11 -0.60 -20.17
CA ILE A 213 7.49 -1.52 -19.10
C ILE A 213 8.81 -2.19 -19.50
N VAL A 214 9.89 -1.90 -18.78
CA VAL A 214 11.25 -2.39 -19.07
C VAL A 214 11.47 -3.75 -18.43
N SER A 215 11.08 -3.91 -17.16
CA SER A 215 11.11 -5.18 -16.47
C SER A 215 9.88 -5.37 -15.61
N ARG A 216 9.36 -6.60 -15.66
CA ARG A 216 8.20 -7.04 -14.91
C ARG A 216 8.53 -7.89 -13.68
N ASP A 217 9.77 -8.36 -13.54
CA ASP A 217 10.12 -9.30 -12.47
C ASP A 217 11.58 -9.12 -12.07
N GLY A 218 11.78 -8.24 -11.10
CA GLY A 218 13.05 -8.07 -10.42
C GLY A 218 12.94 -8.51 -8.97
N THR A 219 13.87 -9.34 -8.51
CA THR A 219 14.00 -9.69 -7.09
C THR A 219 15.30 -9.10 -6.56
N VAL A 220 15.24 -8.45 -5.41
CA VAL A 220 16.39 -7.95 -4.65
C VAL A 220 16.38 -8.65 -3.32
N VAL A 221 17.52 -9.19 -2.92
CA VAL A 221 17.71 -9.72 -1.58
C VAL A 221 18.59 -8.72 -0.84
N ASN A 222 18.07 -8.15 0.24
CA ASN A 222 18.85 -7.32 1.15
C ASN A 222 19.21 -8.18 2.38
N TRP A 223 20.50 -8.23 2.69
CA TRP A 223 21.11 -8.91 3.83
C TRP A 223 21.50 -7.90 4.90
#